data_AF-A0A395HXY7-F1
#
_entry.id   AF-A0A395HXY7-F1
#
_cell.length_a   1.000
_cell.length_b   1.000
_cell.length_c   1.000
_cell.angle_alpha   90.00
_cell.angle_beta   90.00
_cell.angle_gamma   90.00
#
_symmetry.space_group_name_H-M   'P 1'
#
loop_
_entity.id
_entity.type
_entity.pdbx_description
1 polymer ?
#
loop_
_entity_poly.entity_id
_entity_poly.type
_entity_poly.pdbx_seq_one_letter_code
_entity_poly.pdbx_strand_id
1 'polypeptide(L)'
;MSSTDPILRITSSTTIHAPLDKVWTALTDTTTWMRWNRFVPDVTIREQPTTPTSDSTHDSANTNANTTSSILQKGTRLTFHVNMHPAASPSAPESLAKVDNHVGLVVSECVPPYAVGSSPEIGGGGENGEGDSTDPADSATPTQAPPATRKATITWANDTAFQGRVMATLHSAERVHELIEREVPDPEHGGTRTVTEVTNWEVQSGYLAYVVKWMFEGRLEENFGVWVDDLRGFVEGEMIQ
;
A
#
# COMPACT_ATOMS: atom_id res chain seq x y z
N MET A 1 -25.37 4.19 7.05
CA MET A 1 -25.13 2.97 7.84
C MET A 1 -23.99 3.29 8.79
N SER A 2 -24.22 3.12 10.09
CA SER A 2 -23.29 3.49 11.16
C SER A 2 -21.96 2.76 10.99
N SER A 3 -20.86 3.51 10.94
CA SER A 3 -19.50 2.97 10.94
C SER A 3 -19.31 2.18 12.23
N THR A 4 -19.35 0.86 12.14
CA THR A 4 -18.91 0.01 13.25
C THR A 4 -17.39 0.08 13.23
N ASP A 5 -16.77 0.53 14.32
CA ASP A 5 -15.32 0.60 14.44
C ASP A 5 -14.68 -0.74 14.08
N PRO A 6 -13.53 -0.75 13.40
CA PRO A 6 -12.85 -1.99 13.05
C PRO A 6 -12.43 -2.74 14.32
N ILE A 7 -12.58 -4.07 14.31
CA ILE A 7 -12.25 -4.93 15.46
C ILE A 7 -10.74 -5.00 15.68
N LEU A 8 -10.01 -5.06 14.57
CA LEU A 8 -8.55 -5.02 14.52
C LEU A 8 -8.11 -3.90 13.59
N ARG A 9 -7.19 -3.07 14.06
CA ARG A 9 -6.53 -2.03 13.28
C ARG A 9 -5.04 -2.13 13.52
N ILE A 10 -4.29 -2.36 12.44
CA ILE A 10 -2.83 -2.42 12.46
C ILE A 10 -2.32 -1.26 11.62
N THR A 11 -1.24 -0.62 12.06
CA THR A 11 -0.64 0.50 11.33
C THR A 11 0.88 0.47 11.51
N SER A 12 1.60 0.68 10.42
CA SER A 12 3.04 0.81 10.35
C SER A 12 3.37 1.98 9.43
N SER A 13 4.47 2.68 9.69
CA SER A 13 4.90 3.79 8.86
C SER A 13 6.41 3.91 8.86
N THR A 14 6.96 4.39 7.75
CA THR A 14 8.39 4.66 7.60
C THR A 14 8.61 5.84 6.65
N THR A 15 9.78 6.46 6.74
CA THR A 15 10.22 7.49 5.81
C THR A 15 11.32 6.92 4.94
N ILE A 16 11.14 6.98 3.62
CA ILE A 16 12.09 6.48 2.64
C ILE A 16 12.76 7.67 1.95
N HIS A 17 14.09 7.70 1.95
CA HIS A 17 14.90 8.72 1.27
C HIS A 17 14.96 8.46 -0.25
N ALA A 18 13.81 8.46 -0.90
CA ALA A 18 13.67 8.30 -2.34
C ALA A 18 12.44 9.03 -2.90
N PRO A 19 12.45 9.38 -4.20
CA PRO A 19 11.28 9.92 -4.88
C PRO A 19 10.09 8.94 -4.88
N LEU A 20 8.88 9.49 -4.87
CA LEU A 20 7.63 8.72 -4.80
C LEU A 20 7.49 7.70 -5.92
N ASP A 21 7.93 8.04 -7.14
CA ASP A 21 7.84 7.15 -8.30
C ASP A 21 8.65 5.86 -8.11
N LYS A 22 9.80 5.95 -7.43
CA LYS A 22 10.66 4.79 -7.15
C LYS A 22 10.01 3.87 -6.12
N VAL A 23 9.47 4.45 -5.05
CA VAL A 23 8.76 3.69 -4.01
C VAL A 23 7.50 3.04 -4.58
N TRP A 24 6.72 3.79 -5.37
CA TRP A 24 5.52 3.29 -6.02
C TRP A 24 5.80 2.13 -6.98
N THR A 25 6.85 2.24 -7.78
CA THR A 25 7.27 1.17 -8.70
C THR A 25 7.65 -0.09 -7.93
N ALA A 26 8.47 0.02 -6.89
CA ALA A 26 8.83 -1.13 -6.05
C ALA A 26 7.61 -1.78 -5.36
N LEU A 27 6.66 -0.96 -4.90
CA LEU A 27 5.45 -1.45 -4.25
C LEU A 27 4.47 -2.11 -5.24
N THR A 28 4.38 -1.65 -6.48
CA THR A 28 3.38 -2.17 -7.45
C THR A 28 3.92 -3.22 -8.41
N ASP A 29 5.24 -3.30 -8.60
CA ASP A 29 5.89 -4.35 -9.38
C ASP A 29 6.18 -5.57 -8.51
N THR A 30 5.28 -6.54 -8.58
CA THR A 30 5.35 -7.78 -7.79
C THR A 30 6.55 -8.66 -8.15
N THR A 31 7.18 -8.48 -9.31
CA THR A 31 8.37 -9.25 -9.70
C THR A 31 9.57 -9.02 -8.80
N THR A 32 9.57 -7.89 -8.10
CA THR A 32 10.67 -7.51 -7.20
C THR A 32 10.48 -8.02 -5.77
N TRP A 33 9.26 -8.41 -5.38
CA TRP A 33 8.90 -8.63 -3.97
C TRP A 33 9.71 -9.75 -3.32
N MET A 34 10.00 -10.83 -4.06
CA MET A 34 10.83 -11.93 -3.55
C MET A 34 12.22 -11.48 -3.09
N ARG A 35 12.73 -10.38 -3.65
CA ARG A 35 14.06 -9.87 -3.33
C ARG A 35 14.11 -9.04 -2.05
N TRP A 36 12.98 -8.51 -1.60
CA TRP A 36 12.95 -7.57 -0.49
C TRP A 36 11.89 -7.89 0.55
N ASN A 37 10.68 -8.27 0.17
CA ASN A 37 9.55 -8.41 1.07
C ASN A 37 9.58 -9.76 1.81
N ARG A 38 10.15 -9.80 3.02
CA ARG A 38 10.20 -11.04 3.80
C ARG A 38 8.82 -11.51 4.29
N PHE A 39 7.87 -10.59 4.43
CA PHE A 39 6.51 -10.90 4.88
C PHE A 39 5.64 -11.48 3.75
N VAL A 40 5.75 -10.94 2.54
CA VAL A 40 5.10 -11.46 1.33
C VAL A 40 6.13 -11.67 0.23
N PRO A 41 6.92 -12.77 0.32
CA PRO A 41 7.99 -13.04 -0.63
C PRO A 41 7.49 -13.48 -2.01
N ASP A 42 6.23 -13.90 -2.16
CA ASP A 42 5.70 -14.33 -3.45
C ASP A 42 4.24 -13.88 -3.64
N VAL A 43 3.89 -13.62 -4.90
CA VAL A 43 2.58 -13.14 -5.33
C VAL A 43 2.17 -13.86 -6.61
N THR A 44 1.05 -14.58 -6.56
CA THR A 44 0.42 -15.13 -7.76
C THR A 44 -0.67 -14.18 -8.24
N ILE A 45 -0.52 -13.62 -9.45
CA ILE A 45 -1.59 -12.85 -10.11
C ILE A 45 -2.55 -13.83 -10.79
N ARG A 46 -3.82 -13.78 -10.38
CA ARG A 46 -4.89 -14.65 -10.90
C ARG A 46 -5.64 -14.00 -12.06
N GLU A 47 -5.83 -12.68 -12.01
CA GLU A 47 -6.55 -11.92 -13.01
C GLU A 47 -6.02 -10.48 -13.06
N GLN A 48 -5.86 -9.95 -14.27
CA GLN A 48 -5.59 -8.52 -14.51
C GLN A 48 -6.79 -7.90 -15.22
N PRO A 49 -7.10 -6.62 -14.96
CA PRO A 49 -8.14 -5.92 -15.71
C PRO A 49 -7.69 -5.82 -17.17
N THR A 50 -8.51 -6.29 -18.09
CA THR A 50 -8.25 -6.09 -19.53
C THR A 50 -8.51 -4.63 -19.85
N THR A 51 -7.46 -3.87 -20.15
CA THR A 51 -7.62 -2.58 -20.83
C THR A 51 -8.26 -2.86 -22.18
N PRO A 52 -9.42 -2.27 -22.53
CA PRO A 52 -9.91 -2.33 -23.89
C PRO A 52 -8.92 -1.57 -24.76
N THR A 53 -8.08 -2.28 -25.50
CA THR A 53 -7.21 -1.70 -26.53
C THR A 53 -8.12 -1.10 -27.59
N SER A 54 -8.34 0.21 -27.53
CA SER A 54 -8.72 0.97 -28.72
C SER A 54 -7.53 0.92 -29.67
N ASP A 55 -7.81 0.46 -30.90
CA ASP A 55 -6.94 0.37 -32.07
C ASP A 55 -5.95 -0.81 -32.13
N SER A 56 -6.32 -1.86 -32.89
CA SER A 56 -5.76 -2.07 -34.23
C SER A 56 -6.40 -3.28 -34.92
N THR A 57 -7.02 -2.99 -36.07
CA THR A 57 -7.43 -3.93 -37.11
C THR A 57 -6.29 -4.83 -37.60
N HIS A 58 -6.62 -6.10 -37.86
CA HIS A 58 -5.95 -7.06 -38.76
C HIS A 58 -4.46 -7.38 -38.48
N ASP A 59 -4.17 -8.53 -37.86
CA ASP A 59 -3.85 -9.77 -38.61
C ASP A 59 -3.59 -10.94 -37.66
N SER A 60 -3.98 -12.13 -38.12
CA SER A 60 -3.83 -13.39 -37.40
C SER A 60 -2.40 -13.91 -37.47
N ALA A 61 -1.72 -14.03 -36.32
CA ALA A 61 -0.64 -14.99 -36.14
C ALA A 61 -0.49 -15.36 -34.65
N ASN A 62 -1.01 -16.55 -34.33
CA ASN A 62 -0.73 -17.41 -33.19
C ASN A 62 0.53 -17.06 -32.35
N THR A 63 0.35 -16.61 -31.11
CA THR A 63 1.26 -16.91 -30.00
C THR A 63 0.48 -16.87 -28.68
N ASN A 64 0.18 -18.05 -28.13
CA ASN A 64 -0.36 -18.24 -26.78
C ASN A 64 0.68 -17.87 -25.71
N ALA A 65 0.93 -16.57 -25.53
CA ALA A 65 1.64 -16.04 -24.38
C ALA A 65 0.78 -14.92 -23.79
N ASN A 66 -0.28 -15.30 -23.09
CA ASN A 66 -1.05 -14.40 -22.24
C ASN A 66 -0.14 -13.99 -21.06
N THR A 67 0.84 -13.11 -21.32
CA THR A 67 1.72 -12.57 -20.29
C THR A 67 0.91 -11.55 -19.52
N THR A 68 0.21 -12.03 -18.50
CA THR A 68 -0.50 -11.17 -17.55
C THR A 68 0.52 -10.24 -16.91
N SER A 69 0.31 -8.93 -17.03
CA SER A 69 1.15 -7.90 -16.40
C SER A 69 1.44 -8.24 -14.93
N SER A 70 2.69 -8.08 -14.48
CA SER A 70 3.07 -8.23 -13.07
C SER A 70 2.90 -6.97 -12.24
N ILE A 71 2.48 -5.87 -12.87
CA ILE A 71 2.22 -4.58 -12.24
C ILE A 71 0.79 -4.54 -11.71
N LEU A 72 0.63 -4.21 -10.43
CA LEU A 72 -0.68 -4.08 -9.78
C LEU A 72 -1.46 -2.87 -10.31
N GLN A 73 -2.74 -3.08 -10.59
CA GLN A 73 -3.68 -2.07 -11.08
C GLN A 73 -5.04 -2.26 -10.38
N LYS A 74 -5.91 -1.25 -10.45
CA LYS A 74 -7.27 -1.39 -9.90
C LYS A 74 -8.00 -2.54 -10.60
N GLY A 75 -8.49 -3.50 -9.82
CA GLY A 75 -9.16 -4.71 -10.29
C GLY A 75 -8.25 -5.93 -10.42
N THR A 76 -6.93 -5.80 -10.26
CA THR A 76 -6.03 -6.96 -10.21
C THR A 76 -6.47 -7.91 -9.09
N ARG A 77 -6.68 -9.18 -9.40
CA ARG A 77 -6.90 -10.24 -8.42
C ARG A 77 -5.63 -11.05 -8.26
N LEU A 78 -5.22 -11.25 -7.02
CA LEU A 78 -3.96 -11.88 -6.70
C LEU A 78 -4.07 -12.72 -5.42
N THR A 79 -3.00 -13.44 -5.13
CA THR A 79 -2.82 -14.20 -3.90
C THR A 79 -1.47 -13.84 -3.31
N PHE A 80 -1.47 -13.34 -2.07
CA PHE A 80 -0.24 -13.18 -1.29
C PHE A 80 0.15 -14.52 -0.67
N HIS A 81 1.42 -14.89 -0.85
CA HIS A 81 2.03 -16.02 -0.17
C HIS A 81 2.73 -15.48 1.07
N VAL A 82 2.02 -15.51 2.20
CA VAL A 82 2.42 -14.82 3.42
C VAL A 82 3.34 -15.71 4.27
N ASN A 83 4.51 -15.18 4.61
CA ASN A 83 5.39 -15.74 5.61
C ASN A 83 5.07 -15.11 6.98
N MET A 84 4.44 -15.88 7.88
CA MET A 84 4.09 -15.38 9.23
C MET A 84 5.28 -15.25 10.18
N HIS A 85 6.49 -15.62 9.77
CA HIS A 85 7.71 -15.57 10.58
C HIS A 85 8.88 -14.91 9.83
N PRO A 86 8.75 -13.66 9.36
CA PRO A 86 9.76 -13.00 8.55
C PRO A 86 11.02 -12.57 9.34
N ALA A 87 10.92 -12.52 10.67
CA ALA A 87 12.03 -12.27 11.58
C ALA A 87 12.74 -13.55 12.06
N ALA A 88 12.27 -14.73 11.66
CA ALA A 88 12.91 -15.98 12.07
C ALA A 88 14.32 -16.08 11.46
N SER A 89 15.28 -16.53 12.28
CA SER A 89 16.64 -16.85 11.81
C SER A 89 16.57 -17.86 10.66
N PRO A 90 17.50 -17.83 9.68
CA PRO A 90 17.66 -18.89 8.68
C PRO A 90 17.83 -20.30 9.30
N SER A 91 18.20 -20.36 10.59
CA SER A 91 18.34 -21.59 11.38
C SER A 91 17.04 -22.06 12.05
N ALA A 92 15.92 -21.36 11.86
CA ALA A 92 14.63 -21.78 12.42
C ALA A 92 14.13 -23.07 11.72
N PRO A 93 13.39 -23.94 12.43
CA PRO A 93 12.80 -25.12 11.83
C PRO A 93 11.94 -24.75 10.61
N GLU A 94 12.11 -25.45 9.48
CA GLU A 94 11.35 -25.20 8.23
C GLU A 94 9.83 -25.16 8.46
N SER A 95 9.31 -25.93 9.43
CA SER A 95 7.89 -25.95 9.78
C SER A 95 7.34 -24.60 10.29
N LEU A 96 8.20 -23.72 10.82
CA LEU A 96 7.83 -22.35 11.19
C LEU A 96 7.98 -21.37 10.01
N ALA A 97 8.89 -21.64 9.08
CA ALA A 97 9.05 -20.83 7.86
C ALA A 97 7.96 -21.10 6.81
N LYS A 98 7.34 -22.29 6.86
CA LYS A 98 6.49 -22.85 5.81
C LYS A 98 5.03 -23.02 6.24
N VAL A 99 4.50 -22.05 6.97
CA VAL A 99 3.03 -21.95 7.10
C VAL A 99 2.55 -21.31 5.81
N ASP A 100 2.09 -22.14 4.86
CA ASP A 100 1.51 -21.72 3.58
C ASP A 100 0.22 -20.91 3.83
N ASN A 101 0.38 -19.63 4.14
CA ASN A 101 -0.74 -18.70 4.32
C ASN A 101 -1.01 -18.00 2.99
N HIS A 102 -2.02 -18.46 2.27
CA HIS A 102 -2.44 -17.85 1.02
C HIS A 102 -3.61 -16.90 1.26
N VAL A 103 -3.40 -15.61 1.01
CA VAL A 103 -4.44 -14.59 1.17
C VAL A 103 -4.87 -14.10 -0.22
N GLY A 104 -6.07 -14.47 -0.63
CA GLY A 104 -6.66 -13.98 -1.88
C GLY A 104 -7.16 -12.54 -1.73
N LEU A 105 -6.67 -11.66 -2.59
CA LEU A 105 -6.96 -10.24 -2.56
C LEU A 105 -7.39 -9.72 -3.93
N VAL A 106 -8.09 -8.59 -3.91
CA VAL A 106 -8.33 -7.75 -5.07
C VAL A 106 -7.83 -6.34 -4.78
N VAL A 107 -7.18 -5.71 -5.74
CA VAL A 107 -6.82 -4.29 -5.67
C VAL A 107 -8.10 -3.47 -5.89
N SER A 108 -8.70 -2.93 -4.83
CA SER A 108 -9.93 -2.15 -4.91
C SER A 108 -9.69 -0.71 -5.36
N GLU A 109 -8.51 -0.17 -5.04
CA GLU A 109 -8.07 1.16 -5.43
C GLU A 109 -6.58 1.14 -5.77
N CYS A 110 -6.20 1.87 -6.82
CA CYS A 110 -4.80 2.05 -7.24
C CYS A 110 -4.69 3.43 -7.89
N VAL A 111 -4.22 4.40 -7.12
CA VAL A 111 -4.03 5.80 -7.51
C VAL A 111 -2.52 6.04 -7.60
N PRO A 112 -1.92 6.01 -8.81
CA PRO A 112 -0.51 6.27 -8.99
C PRO A 112 -0.17 7.74 -8.71
N PRO A 113 1.12 8.08 -8.53
CA PRO A 113 1.54 9.47 -8.42
C PRO A 113 1.18 10.25 -9.68
N TYR A 114 0.45 11.36 -9.54
CA TYR A 114 0.19 12.26 -10.66
C TYR A 114 1.49 12.95 -11.09
N ALA A 115 1.61 13.21 -12.39
CA ALA A 115 2.69 14.03 -12.91
C ALA A 115 2.63 15.44 -12.27
N VAL A 116 3.79 15.98 -11.91
CA VAL A 116 3.92 17.34 -11.40
C VAL A 116 3.34 18.30 -12.45
N GLY A 117 2.23 18.98 -12.11
CA GLY A 117 1.50 19.87 -13.01
C GLY A 117 0.13 19.36 -13.48
N SER A 118 -0.26 18.13 -13.12
CA SER A 118 -1.60 17.57 -13.40
C SER A 118 -2.44 17.48 -12.12
N SER A 119 -2.53 18.57 -11.36
CA SER A 119 -3.52 18.65 -10.28
C SER A 119 -4.91 18.88 -10.90
N PRO A 120 -5.97 18.19 -10.49
CA PRO A 120 -7.33 18.61 -10.84
C PRO A 120 -7.54 19.98 -10.20
N GLU A 121 -7.62 21.03 -11.04
CA GLU A 121 -8.04 22.35 -10.60
C GLU A 121 -9.36 22.19 -9.83
N ILE A 122 -9.35 22.42 -8.52
CA ILE A 122 -10.57 22.63 -7.76
C ILE A 122 -11.12 23.95 -8.26
N GLY A 123 -11.97 23.85 -9.28
CA GLY A 123 -12.67 24.97 -9.86
C GLY A 123 -13.68 25.53 -8.87
N GLY A 124 -13.55 26.85 -8.64
CA GLY A 124 -14.70 27.73 -8.50
C GLY A 124 -14.91 28.35 -7.13
N GLY A 125 -14.90 29.68 -7.12
CA GLY A 125 -15.65 30.46 -6.13
C GLY A 125 -14.94 31.70 -5.63
N GLY A 126 -14.61 32.65 -6.52
CA GLY A 126 -14.40 34.01 -6.09
C GLY A 126 -15.74 34.62 -5.69
N GLU A 127 -15.87 35.08 -4.45
CA GLU A 127 -16.89 36.04 -4.04
C GLU A 127 -16.33 36.95 -2.94
N ASN A 128 -16.47 38.25 -3.18
CA ASN A 128 -16.11 39.34 -2.28
C ASN A 128 -17.08 39.38 -1.08
N GLY A 129 -16.56 39.67 0.11
CA GLY A 129 -17.39 39.93 1.30
C GLY A 129 -16.59 40.57 2.41
N GLU A 130 -16.66 41.90 2.48
CA GLU A 130 -16.13 42.77 3.53
C GLU A 130 -16.94 42.58 4.83
N GLY A 131 -16.27 42.44 5.98
CA GLY A 131 -16.91 42.25 7.28
C GLY A 131 -15.92 42.25 8.44
N ASP A 132 -16.08 43.26 9.29
CA ASP A 132 -15.21 43.75 10.37
C ASP A 132 -15.29 42.96 11.71
N SER A 133 -14.26 43.20 12.54
CA SER A 133 -14.20 43.09 14.02
C SER A 133 -13.88 41.76 14.75
N THR A 134 -12.63 41.72 15.27
CA THR A 134 -12.12 41.40 16.64
C THR A 134 -12.62 40.19 17.44
N ASP A 135 -11.70 39.26 17.75
CA ASP A 135 -11.28 38.92 19.12
C ASP A 135 -9.98 38.07 19.15
N PRO A 136 -9.13 38.14 20.20
CA PRO A 136 -7.79 37.54 20.21
C PRO A 136 -7.68 36.25 21.06
N ALA A 137 -6.62 35.50 20.73
CA ALA A 137 -5.92 34.51 21.55
C ALA A 137 -6.57 33.12 21.78
N ASP A 138 -6.20 32.16 20.92
CA ASP A 138 -5.60 30.91 21.40
C ASP A 138 -4.68 30.33 20.31
N SER A 139 -3.37 30.54 20.43
CA SER A 139 -2.36 30.03 19.50
C SER A 139 -1.60 28.88 20.14
N ALA A 140 -2.19 27.69 20.10
CA ALA A 140 -1.43 26.46 20.03
C ALA A 140 -1.29 26.12 18.55
N THR A 141 -0.18 26.53 17.93
CA THR A 141 0.15 26.12 16.56
C THR A 141 0.38 24.60 16.56
N PRO A 142 -0.46 23.77 15.92
CA PRO A 142 -0.07 22.39 15.67
C PRO A 142 1.18 22.44 14.79
N THR A 143 2.21 21.68 15.14
CA THR A 143 3.40 21.50 14.29
C THR A 143 2.92 21.04 12.91
N GLN A 144 2.87 21.96 11.96
CA GLN A 144 2.36 21.70 10.62
C GLN A 144 3.38 20.80 9.93
N ALA A 145 2.98 19.56 9.62
CA ALA A 145 3.79 18.66 8.81
C ALA A 145 4.18 19.38 7.50
N PRO A 146 5.39 19.14 6.95
CA PRO A 146 5.82 19.77 5.72
C PRO A 146 4.76 19.56 4.62
N PRO A 147 4.49 20.57 3.76
CA PRO A 147 3.44 20.43 2.75
C PRO A 147 3.72 19.22 1.85
N ALA A 148 2.68 18.39 1.65
CA ALA A 148 2.74 17.26 0.73
C ALA A 148 2.81 17.77 -0.72
N THR A 149 3.71 17.23 -1.53
CA THR A 149 3.86 17.63 -2.94
C THR A 149 3.12 16.68 -3.89
N ARG A 150 3.14 15.38 -3.59
CA ARG A 150 2.44 14.34 -4.36
C ARG A 150 1.96 13.22 -3.43
N LYS A 151 0.92 12.50 -3.87
CA LYS A 151 0.37 11.35 -3.15
C LYS A 151 0.11 10.20 -4.12
N ALA A 152 0.30 8.97 -3.64
CA ALA A 152 -0.15 7.74 -4.27
C ALA A 152 -0.79 6.83 -3.23
N THR A 153 -1.76 6.01 -3.66
CA THR A 153 -2.48 5.10 -2.78
C THR A 153 -2.73 3.78 -3.49
N ILE A 154 -2.52 2.67 -2.81
CA ILE A 154 -3.01 1.36 -3.25
C ILE A 154 -3.75 0.66 -2.11
N THR A 155 -4.92 0.12 -2.43
CA THR A 155 -5.81 -0.55 -1.49
C THR A 155 -6.07 -1.96 -1.95
N TRP A 156 -5.90 -2.92 -1.04
CA TRP A 156 -6.26 -4.31 -1.23
C TRP A 156 -7.41 -4.68 -0.30
N ALA A 157 -8.37 -5.42 -0.83
CA ALA A 157 -9.47 -5.98 -0.06
C ALA A 157 -9.51 -7.50 -0.24
N ASN A 158 -10.09 -8.19 0.74
CA ASN A 158 -10.38 -9.62 0.65
C ASN A 158 -11.12 -9.97 -0.66
N ASP A 159 -10.59 -10.92 -1.42
CA ASP A 159 -11.28 -11.45 -2.60
C ASP A 159 -12.29 -12.53 -2.18
N THR A 160 -13.56 -12.11 -2.07
CA THR A 160 -14.67 -12.99 -1.69
C THR A 160 -14.90 -14.13 -2.68
N ALA A 161 -14.52 -13.98 -3.96
CA ALA A 161 -14.60 -15.04 -4.96
C ALA A 161 -13.55 -16.13 -4.73
N PHE A 162 -12.40 -15.77 -4.17
CA PHE A 162 -11.34 -16.71 -3.79
C PHE A 162 -11.62 -17.38 -2.45
N GLN A 163 -12.05 -16.61 -1.45
CA GLN A 163 -12.23 -17.08 -0.08
C GLN A 163 -13.50 -17.94 0.12
N GLY A 164 -14.42 -17.90 -0.85
CA GLY A 164 -15.70 -18.58 -0.75
C GLY A 164 -16.71 -17.83 0.10
N ARG A 165 -18.00 -18.12 -0.13
CA ARG A 165 -19.11 -17.31 0.41
C ARG A 165 -19.16 -17.25 1.93
N VAL A 166 -18.75 -18.31 2.63
CA VAL A 166 -18.80 -18.36 4.10
C VAL A 166 -17.73 -17.47 4.72
N MET A 167 -16.47 -17.54 4.24
CA MET A 167 -15.39 -16.70 4.76
C MET A 167 -15.62 -15.21 4.49
N ALA A 168 -16.15 -14.89 3.30
CA ALA A 168 -16.52 -13.52 2.94
C ALA A 168 -17.53 -12.86 3.90
N THR A 169 -18.41 -13.65 4.52
CA THR A 169 -19.38 -13.12 5.50
C THR A 169 -18.83 -12.99 6.92
N LEU A 170 -17.74 -13.71 7.24
CA LEU A 170 -17.17 -13.78 8.58
C LEU A 170 -15.96 -12.88 8.77
N HIS A 171 -15.28 -12.51 7.68
CA HIS A 171 -14.04 -11.75 7.70
C HIS A 171 -13.96 -10.79 6.53
N SER A 172 -13.89 -9.50 6.85
CA SER A 172 -13.51 -8.45 5.90
C SER A 172 -12.17 -7.89 6.36
N ALA A 173 -11.22 -7.79 5.45
CA ALA A 173 -9.96 -7.10 5.66
C ALA A 173 -9.72 -6.14 4.49
N GLU A 174 -9.30 -4.93 4.83
CA GLU A 174 -8.87 -3.91 3.89
C GLU A 174 -7.51 -3.37 4.33
N ARG A 175 -6.55 -3.44 3.42
CA ARG A 175 -5.19 -2.95 3.60
C ARG A 175 -4.94 -1.79 2.66
N VAL A 176 -4.28 -0.75 3.15
CA VAL A 176 -3.93 0.44 2.37
C VAL A 176 -2.46 0.75 2.57
N HIS A 177 -1.78 1.06 1.47
CA HIS A 177 -0.55 1.83 1.49
C HIS A 177 -0.85 3.23 0.98
N GLU A 178 -0.58 4.21 1.82
CA GLU A 178 -0.59 5.63 1.50
C GLU A 178 0.86 6.12 1.42
N LEU A 179 1.21 6.73 0.29
CA LEU A 179 2.53 7.25 0.02
C LEU A 179 2.41 8.76 -0.19
N ILE A 180 3.18 9.54 0.56
CA ILE A 180 3.17 11.00 0.49
C ILE A 180 4.60 11.48 0.26
N GLU A 181 4.80 12.20 -0.83
CA GLU A 181 6.07 12.87 -1.11
C GLU A 181 6.15 14.19 -0.34
N ARG A 182 7.30 14.44 0.28
CA ARG A 182 7.61 15.69 0.96
C ARG A 182 9.01 16.15 0.62
N GLU A 183 9.19 17.47 0.64
CA GLU A 183 10.50 18.09 0.68
C GLU A 183 10.85 18.41 2.14
N VAL A 184 11.95 17.85 2.62
CA VAL A 184 12.43 18.03 3.99
C VAL A 184 13.80 18.69 3.93
N PRO A 185 14.15 19.61 4.86
CA PRO A 185 15.49 20.16 4.92
C PRO A 185 16.56 19.07 4.98
N ASP A 186 17.61 19.20 4.18
CA ASP A 186 18.81 18.37 4.25
C ASP A 186 19.87 19.08 5.11
N PRO A 187 20.03 18.70 6.39
CA PRO A 187 21.00 19.32 7.28
C PRO A 187 22.45 18.97 6.94
N GLU A 188 22.69 17.91 6.18
CA GLU A 188 24.04 17.44 5.84
C GLU A 188 24.60 18.18 4.62
N HIS A 189 23.78 18.35 3.58
CA HIS A 189 24.21 18.95 2.31
C HIS A 189 23.78 20.41 2.13
N GLY A 190 22.90 20.93 3.00
CA GLY A 190 22.32 22.25 2.87
C GLY A 190 21.36 22.31 1.68
N GLY A 191 20.06 22.25 1.93
CA GLY A 191 19.04 22.31 0.88
C GLY A 191 17.74 21.63 1.31
N THR A 192 16.95 21.20 0.34
CA THR A 192 15.83 20.27 0.55
C THR A 192 16.17 18.92 -0.09
N ARG A 193 15.73 17.84 0.56
CA ARG A 193 15.75 16.49 0.02
C ARG A 193 14.33 15.98 -0.10
N THR A 194 14.06 15.26 -1.19
CA THR A 194 12.78 14.57 -1.38
C THR A 194 12.77 13.29 -0.58
N VAL A 195 11.72 13.10 0.22
CA VAL A 195 11.45 11.86 0.94
C VAL A 195 10.02 11.41 0.65
N THR A 196 9.78 10.11 0.75
CA THR A 196 8.45 9.53 0.67
C THR A 196 8.08 8.94 2.02
N GLU A 197 7.04 9.48 2.65
CA GLU A 197 6.40 8.87 3.81
C GLU A 197 5.48 7.76 3.33
N VAL A 198 5.68 6.55 3.85
CA VAL A 198 4.83 5.40 3.58
C VAL A 198 4.08 5.07 4.84
N THR A 199 2.75 4.98 4.76
CA THR A 199 1.89 4.49 5.83
C THR A 199 1.14 3.27 5.33
N ASN A 200 1.37 2.13 5.97
CA ASN A 200 0.67 0.88 5.69
C ASN A 200 -0.26 0.56 6.86
N TRP A 201 -1.55 0.44 6.60
CA TRP A 201 -2.52 0.06 7.61
C TRP A 201 -3.49 -0.99 7.10
N GLU A 202 -4.02 -1.78 8.04
CA GLU A 202 -5.07 -2.75 7.75
C GLU A 202 -6.17 -2.64 8.80
N VAL A 203 -7.41 -2.69 8.33
CA VAL A 203 -8.60 -2.79 9.17
C VAL A 203 -9.27 -4.13 8.92
N GLN A 204 -9.61 -4.84 9.98
CA GLN A 204 -10.39 -6.07 9.90
C GLN A 204 -11.68 -5.98 10.70
N SER A 205 -12.74 -6.52 10.09
CA SER A 205 -14.10 -6.55 10.63
C SER A 205 -14.74 -7.93 10.44
N GLY A 206 -15.79 -8.20 11.21
CA GLY A 206 -16.48 -9.49 11.23
C GLY A 206 -16.04 -10.41 12.38
N TYR A 207 -16.80 -11.48 12.62
CA TYR A 207 -16.59 -12.36 13.77
C TYR A 207 -15.20 -12.99 13.81
N LEU A 208 -14.63 -13.33 12.64
CA LEU A 208 -13.31 -13.94 12.60
C LEU A 208 -12.19 -12.95 12.92
N ALA A 209 -12.44 -11.63 12.80
CA ALA A 209 -11.45 -10.61 13.17
C ALA A 209 -11.13 -10.65 14.68
N TYR A 210 -12.08 -11.05 15.54
CA TYR A 210 -11.80 -11.26 16.97
C TYR A 210 -10.81 -12.40 17.20
N VAL A 211 -10.93 -13.49 16.43
CA VAL A 211 -10.03 -14.65 16.52
C VAL A 211 -8.65 -14.26 16.00
N VAL A 212 -8.58 -13.57 14.85
CA VAL A 212 -7.32 -13.09 14.29
C VAL A 212 -6.63 -12.14 15.26
N LYS A 213 -7.36 -11.20 15.85
CA LYS A 213 -6.84 -10.31 16.88
C LYS A 213 -6.22 -11.09 18.04
N TRP A 214 -6.99 -12.00 18.63
CA TRP A 214 -6.51 -12.78 19.79
C TRP A 214 -5.28 -13.63 19.48
N MET A 215 -5.19 -14.24 18.31
CA MET A 215 -4.11 -15.18 17.96
C MET A 215 -2.88 -14.51 17.33
N PHE A 216 -3.08 -13.45 16.55
CA PHE A 216 -2.08 -12.97 15.59
C PHE A 216 -1.83 -11.47 15.61
N GLU A 217 -2.54 -10.66 16.41
CA GLU A 217 -2.37 -9.19 16.43
C GLU A 217 -0.90 -8.77 16.54
N GLY A 218 -0.20 -9.16 17.61
CA GLY A 218 1.20 -8.79 17.80
C GLY A 218 2.13 -9.32 16.71
N ARG A 219 1.79 -10.46 16.08
CA ARG A 219 2.58 -10.98 14.96
C ARG A 219 2.35 -10.18 13.67
N LEU A 220 1.11 -9.80 13.40
CA LEU A 220 0.78 -9.00 12.24
C LEU A 220 1.35 -7.59 12.36
N GLU A 221 1.35 -7.00 13.57
CA GLU A 221 2.03 -5.71 13.83
C GLU A 221 3.52 -5.78 13.49
N GLU A 222 4.24 -6.80 13.97
CA GLU A 222 5.66 -7.03 13.64
C GLU A 222 5.85 -7.19 12.12
N ASN A 223 5.03 -8.02 11.49
CA ASN A 223 5.14 -8.31 10.05
C ASN A 223 4.87 -7.08 9.17
N PHE A 224 3.95 -6.20 9.60
CA PHE A 224 3.69 -4.93 8.91
C PHE A 224 4.88 -3.98 9.01
N GLY A 225 5.52 -3.92 10.18
CA GLY A 225 6.80 -3.22 10.36
C GLY A 225 7.88 -3.75 9.40
N VAL A 226 8.05 -5.07 9.36
CA VAL A 226 9.01 -5.71 8.43
C VAL A 226 8.73 -5.36 6.98
N TRP A 227 7.48 -5.33 6.54
CA TRP A 227 7.15 -4.92 5.16
C TRP A 227 7.68 -3.53 4.84
N VAL A 228 7.35 -2.52 5.65
CA VAL A 228 7.74 -1.13 5.35
C VAL A 228 9.25 -0.92 5.49
N ASP A 229 9.89 -1.59 6.45
CA ASP A 229 11.35 -1.55 6.63
C ASP A 229 12.08 -2.21 5.46
N ASP A 230 11.58 -3.34 4.99
CA ASP A 230 12.16 -4.05 3.85
C ASP A 230 12.01 -3.24 2.55
N LEU A 231 10.84 -2.63 2.33
CA LEU A 231 10.61 -1.72 1.20
C LEU A 231 11.59 -0.55 1.24
N ARG A 232 11.80 0.05 2.42
CA ARG A 232 12.77 1.11 2.63
C ARG A 232 14.18 0.65 2.26
N GLY A 233 14.65 -0.44 2.84
CA GLY A 233 16.00 -0.96 2.60
C GLY A 233 16.26 -1.30 1.12
N PHE A 234 15.27 -1.86 0.43
CA PHE A 234 15.37 -2.14 -1.00
C PHE A 234 15.44 -0.86 -1.84
N VAL A 235 14.58 0.12 -1.56
CA VAL A 235 14.51 1.37 -2.32
C VAL A 235 15.73 2.26 -2.05
N GLU A 236 16.24 2.30 -0.83
CA GLU A 236 17.45 3.05 -0.46
C GLU A 236 18.74 2.34 -0.93
N GLY A 237 18.65 1.07 -1.34
CA GLY A 237 19.80 0.28 -1.81
C GLY A 237 20.66 -0.28 -0.67
N GLU A 238 20.10 -0.37 0.53
CA GLU A 238 20.77 -0.89 1.73
C GLU A 238 20.72 -2.43 1.81
N MET A 239 19.88 -3.07 1.00
CA MET A 239 19.85 -4.54 0.87
C MET A 239 20.90 -5.01 -0.13
N ILE A 240 21.80 -5.90 0.31
CA ILE A 240 22.77 -6.58 -0.56
C ILE A 240 21.98 -7.50 -1.52
N GLN A 241 22.14 -7.27 -2.82
CA GLN A 241 21.50 -8.04 -3.89
C GLN A 241 22.07 -9.45 -4.07
#